data_AF-A0A1F5QSP4-F1
#
_entry.id   AF-A0A1F5QSP4-F1
#
_cell.length_a   1.000
_cell.length_b   1.000
_cell.length_c   1.000
_cell.angle_alpha   90.00
_cell.angle_beta   90.00
_cell.angle_gamma   90.00
#
_symmetry.space_group_name_H-M   'P 1'
#
loop_
_entity.id
_entity.type
_entity.pdbx_description
1 polymer ?
#
loop_
_entity_poly.entity_id
_entity_poly.type
_entity_poly.pdbx_seq_one_letter_code
_entity_poly.pdbx_strand_id
1 'polypeptide(L)'
;MMEKRGAVNQYTCQTCGEVITTVNLTDGVTPMFIRCRRLGGRCEGMMTSAVYRVSQDSLWPTHVWYRPLGEQLKRLTVGERSHVEQGGLLMRAADAVALESVGFRTRRA
;
A
#
# COMPACT_ATOMS: atom_id res chain seq x y z
N MET A 1 3.83 13.01 -6.36
CA MET A 1 4.96 12.46 -7.13
C MET A 1 4.54 11.07 -7.58
N MET A 2 4.90 10.66 -8.79
CA MET A 2 4.64 9.30 -9.28
C MET A 2 5.70 8.39 -8.69
N GLU A 3 5.28 7.38 -7.93
CA GLU A 3 6.17 6.45 -7.25
C GLU A 3 6.30 5.18 -8.08
N LYS A 4 7.50 4.60 -8.09
CA LYS A 4 7.84 3.49 -8.98
C LYS A 4 7.26 2.17 -8.48
N ARG A 5 6.94 1.29 -9.43
CA ARG A 5 6.72 -0.14 -9.20
C ARG A 5 7.92 -0.75 -8.46
N GLY A 6 7.64 -1.56 -7.46
CA GLY A 6 8.63 -2.20 -6.59
C GLY A 6 9.14 -1.31 -5.45
N ALA A 7 8.80 -0.02 -5.43
CA ALA A 7 9.22 0.85 -4.33
C ALA A 7 8.56 0.44 -3.01
N VAL A 8 9.37 0.34 -1.96
CA VAL A 8 8.97 -0.04 -0.61
C VAL A 8 8.83 1.21 0.25
N ASN A 9 7.80 1.23 1.08
CA ASN A 9 7.54 2.30 2.02
C ASN A 9 7.05 1.75 3.36
N GLN A 10 7.13 2.57 4.40
CA GLN A 10 6.51 2.29 5.70
C GLN A 10 5.54 3.39 6.07
N TYR A 11 4.45 3.01 6.72
CA TYR A 11 3.51 3.92 7.35
C TYR A 11 3.49 3.64 8.84
N THR A 12 3.64 4.69 9.65
CA THR A 12 3.66 4.59 11.11
C THR A 12 2.49 5.34 11.70
N CYS A 13 1.67 4.66 12.52
CA CYS A 13 0.56 5.28 13.23
C CYS A 13 1.08 6.19 14.35
N GLN A 14 0.69 7.46 14.32
CA GLN A 14 1.07 8.44 15.35
C GLN A 14 0.43 8.21 16.73
N THR A 15 -0.62 7.37 16.81
CA THR A 15 -1.36 7.14 18.05
C THR A 15 -0.98 5.82 18.72
N CYS A 16 -0.95 4.71 17.96
CA CYS A 16 -0.69 3.38 18.51
C CYS A 16 0.68 2.80 18.15
N GLY A 17 1.49 3.52 17.36
CA GLY A 17 2.82 3.07 16.95
C GLY A 17 2.84 1.93 15.93
N GLU A 18 1.67 1.47 15.44
CA GLU A 18 1.60 0.44 14.41
C GLU A 18 2.41 0.83 13.17
N VAL A 19 3.19 -0.11 12.64
CA VAL A 19 3.94 0.07 11.39
C VAL A 19 3.45 -0.95 10.37
N ILE A 20 3.11 -0.48 9.17
CA ILE A 20 2.91 -1.36 8.01
C ILE A 20 3.96 -1.06 6.94
N THR A 21 4.45 -2.12 6.30
CA THR A 21 5.31 -2.03 5.12
C THR A 21 4.50 -2.27 3.85
N THR A 22 4.59 -1.36 2.89
CA THR A 22 3.87 -1.42 1.61
C THR A 22 4.85 -1.56 0.44
N VAL A 23 4.42 -2.19 -0.66
CA VAL A 23 5.12 -2.15 -1.96
C VAL A 23 4.18 -1.79 -3.10
N ASN A 24 4.69 -1.07 -4.11
CA ASN A 24 3.91 -0.67 -5.29
C ASN A 24 3.90 -1.78 -6.36
N LEU A 25 2.73 -2.28 -6.75
CA LEU A 25 2.60 -3.24 -7.85
C LEU A 25 2.68 -2.59 -9.24
N THR A 26 2.45 -1.27 -9.29
CA THR A 26 2.44 -0.44 -10.49
C THR A 26 2.93 0.95 -10.14
N ASP A 27 3.38 1.71 -11.13
CA ASP A 27 3.64 3.13 -10.97
C ASP A 27 2.33 3.86 -10.60
N GLY A 28 2.40 4.79 -9.66
CA GLY A 28 1.21 5.52 -9.22
C GLY A 28 1.45 6.52 -8.10
N VAL A 29 0.39 7.22 -7.71
CA VAL A 29 0.41 8.11 -6.55
C VAL A 29 -0.11 7.36 -5.32
N THR A 30 0.71 7.33 -4.28
CA THR A 30 0.34 6.82 -2.95
C THR A 30 0.10 7.97 -1.98
N PRO A 31 -0.89 7.88 -1.08
CA PRO A 31 -1.19 8.95 -0.14
C PRO A 31 -0.08 9.14 0.90
N MET A 32 0.12 10.38 1.34
CA MET A 32 1.05 10.71 2.44
C MET A 32 0.53 10.21 3.79
N PHE A 33 -0.79 10.22 3.98
CA PHE A 33 -1.47 9.82 5.21
C PHE A 33 -2.53 8.76 4.91
N ILE A 34 -2.63 7.76 5.77
CA ILE A 34 -3.68 6.73 5.70
C ILE A 34 -4.30 6.52 7.08
N ARG A 35 -5.53 6.01 7.14
CA ARG A 35 -6.15 5.63 8.42
C ARG A 35 -5.48 4.38 8.99
N CYS A 36 -5.25 4.36 10.29
CA CYS A 36 -4.80 3.15 10.98
C CYS A 36 -5.85 2.05 10.86
N ARG A 37 -5.42 0.84 10.48
CA ARG A 37 -6.30 -0.34 10.39
C ARG A 37 -6.14 -1.30 11.57
N ARG A 38 -5.30 -0.97 12.55
CA ARG A 38 -5.12 -1.77 13.77
C ARG A 38 -6.46 -1.96 14.48
N LEU A 39 -6.68 -3.16 15.01
CA LEU A 39 -7.91 -3.57 15.70
C LEU A 39 -9.18 -3.40 14.84
N GLY A 40 -9.08 -3.69 13.54
CA GLY A 40 -10.21 -3.56 12.62
C GLY A 40 -10.65 -2.12 12.37
N GLY A 41 -9.71 -1.17 12.47
CA GLY A 41 -9.98 0.26 12.26
C GLY A 41 -10.51 1.00 13.49
N ARG A 42 -10.50 0.37 14.67
CA ARG A 42 -10.87 1.04 15.94
C ARG A 42 -9.83 2.06 16.41
N CYS A 43 -8.59 1.97 15.94
CA CYS A 43 -7.62 3.02 16.17
C CYS A 43 -7.93 4.21 15.25
N GLU A 44 -8.29 5.35 15.83
CA GLU A 44 -8.59 6.59 15.09
C GLU A 44 -7.34 7.35 14.62
N GLY A 45 -6.15 6.82 14.91
CA GLY A 45 -4.89 7.43 14.51
C GLY A 45 -4.68 7.44 12.99
N MET A 46 -3.96 8.46 12.53
CA MET A 46 -3.43 8.49 11.16
C MET A 46 -2.06 7.84 11.13
N MET A 47 -1.75 7.16 10.04
CA MET A 47 -0.42 6.65 9.72
C MET A 47 0.25 7.54 8.70
N THR A 48 1.50 7.88 8.96
CA THR A 48 2.29 8.80 8.14
C THR A 48 3.33 8.02 7.35
N SER A 49 3.40 8.28 6.05
CA SER A 49 4.39 7.71 5.14
C SER A 49 5.81 8.11 5.53
N ALA A 50 6.76 7.18 5.43
CA ALA A 50 8.19 7.45 5.50
C ALA A 50 8.74 8.06 4.20
N VAL A 51 7.87 8.43 3.26
CA VAL A 51 8.19 9.01 1.94
C VAL A 51 9.25 8.22 1.20
N TYR A 52 9.16 6.89 1.27
CA TYR A 52 10.08 5.95 0.63
C TYR A 52 11.54 6.05 1.13
N ARG A 53 11.79 6.79 2.23
CA ARG A 53 13.10 6.89 2.88
C ARG A 53 13.28 5.75 3.87
N VAL A 54 13.20 4.53 3.35
CA VAL A 54 13.36 3.27 4.09
C VAL A 54 14.26 2.33 3.30
N SER A 55 14.78 1.29 3.95
CA SER A 55 15.53 0.23 3.26
C SER A 55 14.65 -0.45 2.21
N GLN A 56 15.12 -0.46 0.96
CA GLN A 56 14.38 -1.04 -0.17
C GLN A 56 14.58 -2.56 -0.27
N ASP A 57 15.66 -3.09 0.30
CA ASP A 57 16.07 -4.50 0.11
C ASP A 57 15.83 -5.38 1.35
N SER A 58 15.62 -4.78 2.52
CA SER A 58 15.57 -5.51 3.80
C SER A 58 14.20 -5.54 4.46
N LEU A 59 13.20 -4.90 3.87
CA LEU A 59 11.86 -4.81 4.43
C LEU A 59 10.90 -5.73 3.69
N TRP A 60 10.19 -6.58 4.43
CA TRP A 60 9.17 -7.44 3.87
C TRP A 60 7.79 -6.74 3.84
N PRO A 61 7.16 -6.55 2.67
CA PRO A 61 5.86 -5.90 2.58
C PRO A 61 4.73 -6.76 3.13
N THR A 62 3.84 -6.13 3.88
CA THR A 62 2.59 -6.73 4.37
C THR A 62 1.38 -6.27 3.55
N HIS A 63 1.55 -5.17 2.81
CA HIS A 63 0.51 -4.51 2.04
C HIS A 63 1.04 -4.16 0.65
N VAL A 64 0.12 -4.01 -0.30
CA VAL A 64 0.44 -3.65 -1.68
C VAL A 64 -0.43 -2.49 -2.14
N TRP A 65 0.18 -1.57 -2.90
CA TRP A 65 -0.51 -0.54 -3.67
C TRP A 65 -0.77 -1.04 -5.08
N TYR A 66 -2.01 -0.95 -5.53
CA TYR A 66 -2.43 -1.47 -6.82
C TYR A 66 -3.41 -0.52 -7.51
N ARG A 67 -3.45 -0.59 -8.84
CA ARG A 67 -4.51 0.04 -9.63
C ARG A 67 -5.60 -1.00 -9.85
N PRO A 68 -6.84 -0.78 -9.38
CA PRO A 68 -7.94 -1.71 -9.61
C PRO A 68 -8.27 -1.80 -11.11
N LEU A 69 -8.63 -2.99 -11.59
CA LEU A 69 -8.97 -3.25 -12.99
C LEU A 69 -10.28 -4.03 -13.12
N GLY A 70 -10.93 -3.92 -14.29
CA GLY A 70 -12.10 -4.72 -14.66
C GLY A 70 -13.23 -4.66 -13.64
N GLU A 71 -13.65 -5.82 -13.15
CA GLU A 71 -14.75 -5.97 -12.18
C GLU A 71 -14.48 -5.28 -10.83
N GLN A 72 -13.22 -5.05 -10.46
CA GLN A 72 -12.90 -4.34 -9.21
C GLN A 72 -13.34 -2.88 -9.28
N LEU A 73 -13.21 -2.24 -10.45
CA LEU A 73 -13.65 -0.86 -10.66
C LEU A 73 -15.17 -0.71 -10.42
N LYS A 74 -15.96 -1.73 -10.79
CA LYS A 74 -17.43 -1.73 -10.61
C LYS A 74 -17.84 -1.78 -9.14
N ARG A 75 -16.99 -2.29 -8.25
CA ARG A 75 -17.27 -2.43 -6.81
C ARG A 75 -16.74 -1.27 -5.97
N LEU A 76 -16.05 -0.31 -6.59
CA LEU A 76 -15.55 0.87 -5.91
C LEU A 76 -16.69 1.82 -5.55
N THR A 77 -16.56 2.43 -4.37
CA THR A 77 -17.36 3.60 -4.03
C THR A 77 -17.04 4.75 -5.01
N VAL A 78 -17.95 5.73 -5.12
CA VAL A 78 -17.75 6.92 -5.97
C VAL A 78 -16.44 7.64 -5.62
N GLY A 79 -16.11 7.73 -4.32
CA GLY A 79 -14.86 8.35 -3.86
C GLY A 79 -13.61 7.57 -4.26
N GLU A 80 -13.61 6.25 -4.08
CA GLU A 80 -12.48 5.41 -4.50
C GLU A 80 -12.25 5.43 -6.01
N ARG A 81 -13.33 5.43 -6.79
CA ARG A 81 -13.25 5.55 -8.25
C ARG A 81 -12.62 6.89 -8.66
N SER A 82 -13.13 8.00 -8.12
CA SER A 82 -12.60 9.35 -8.40
C SER A 82 -11.12 9.46 -8.03
N HIS A 83 -10.70 8.88 -6.90
CA HIS A 83 -9.28 8.81 -6.50
C HIS A 83 -8.43 8.04 -7.51
N VAL A 84 -8.92 6.88 -7.99
CA VAL A 84 -8.21 6.07 -8.98
C VAL A 84 -8.14 6.76 -10.35
N GLU A 85 -9.21 7.41 -10.79
CA GLU A 85 -9.25 8.17 -12.05
C GLU A 85 -8.26 9.34 -12.06
N GLN A 86 -7.99 9.93 -10.89
CA GLN A 86 -6.96 10.96 -10.71
C GLN A 86 -5.53 10.39 -10.58
N GLY A 87 -5.34 9.09 -10.82
CA GLY A 87 -4.03 8.42 -10.78
C GLY A 87 -3.65 7.86 -9.41
N GLY A 88 -4.56 7.87 -8.45
CA GLY A 88 -4.39 7.29 -7.12
C GLY A 88 -4.38 5.77 -7.14
N LEU A 89 -3.57 5.17 -6.26
CA LEU A 89 -3.57 3.73 -6.02
C LEU A 89 -4.46 3.37 -4.82
N LEU A 90 -4.95 2.14 -4.80
CA LEU A 90 -5.65 1.54 -3.65
C LEU A 90 -4.73 0.57 -2.91
N MET A 91 -5.01 0.34 -1.62
CA MET A 91 -4.24 -0.56 -0.77
C MET A 91 -5.02 -1.82 -0.42
N ARG A 92 -4.32 -2.96 -0.40
CA ARG A 92 -4.83 -4.21 0.16
C ARG A 92 -3.72 -4.98 0.88
N ALA A 93 -4.09 -5.99 1.65
CA ALA A 93 -3.12 -6.95 2.19
C ALA A 93 -2.37 -7.64 1.04
N ALA A 94 -1.07 -7.84 1.25
CA ALA A 94 -0.22 -8.56 0.30
C ALA A 94 -0.57 -10.05 0.29
N ASP A 95 -0.56 -10.64 -0.90
CA ASP A 95 -0.61 -12.09 -1.10
C ASP A 95 0.69 -12.54 -1.81
N ALA A 96 0.94 -13.86 -1.83
CA ALA A 96 2.15 -14.41 -2.42
C ALA A 96 2.33 -14.02 -3.90
N VAL A 97 1.25 -14.03 -4.68
CA VAL A 97 1.28 -13.69 -6.10
C VAL A 97 1.69 -12.23 -6.32
N ALA A 98 1.12 -11.33 -5.53
CA ALA A 98 1.43 -9.91 -5.58
C ALA A 98 2.90 -9.65 -5.22
N LEU A 99 3.38 -10.25 -4.14
CA LEU A 99 4.77 -10.13 -3.68
C LEU A 99 5.77 -10.67 -4.72
N GLU A 100 5.50 -11.87 -5.26
CA GLU A 100 6.35 -12.48 -6.28
C GLU A 100 6.39 -11.66 -7.56
N SER A 101 5.28 -11.03 -7.96
CA SER A 101 5.24 -10.17 -9.15
C SER A 101 6.22 -9.01 -9.07
N VAL A 102 6.55 -8.52 -7.88
CA VAL A 102 7.49 -7.41 -7.64
C VAL A 102 8.81 -7.88 -7.01
N GLY A 103 9.13 -9.17 -7.13
CA GLY A 103 10.46 -9.71 -6.84
C GLY A 103 10.66 -10.29 -5.42
N PHE A 104 9.62 -10.30 -4.58
CA PHE A 104 9.70 -10.90 -3.24
C PHE A 104 9.42 -12.40 -3.33
N ARG A 105 10.44 -13.23 -3.12
CA ARG A 105 10.33 -14.70 -3.21
C ARG A 105 9.66 -15.26 -1.96
N THR A 106 8.41 -15.74 -2.08
CA THR A 106 7.65 -16.23 -0.91
C THR A 106 7.92 -17.70 -0.54
N ARG A 107 8.57 -18.46 -1.43
CA ARG A 107 9.04 -19.82 -1.15
C ARG A 107 10.56 -19.83 -1.01
N ARG A 108 11.05 -20.39 0.10
CA ARG A 108 12.44 -20.84 0.19
C ARG A 108 12.61 -22.00 -0.79
N ALA A 109 13.59 -21.90 -1.68
CA ALA A 109 14.24 -23.08 -2.22
C ALA A 109 15.10 -23.71 -1.10
#